data_AF-A0A2S5TA15-F1
#
_entry.id   AF-A0A2S5TA15-F1
#
_cell.length_a   1.000
_cell.length_b   1.000
_cell.length_c   1.000
_cell.angle_alpha   90.00
_cell.angle_beta   90.00
_cell.angle_gamma   90.00
#
_symmetry.space_group_name_H-M   'P 1'
#
loop_
_entity.id
_entity.type
_entity.pdbx_description
1 polymer ?
#
loop_
_entity_poly.entity_id
_entity_poly.type
_entity_poly.pdbx_seq_one_letter_code
_entity_poly.pdbx_strand_id
1 'polypeptide(L)'
;MRKPDNSLPAQIEFICGSSGTGKSYLIKQRIGAERNVLVWDAKNEYGDLPGFRSTHDPAEFVRLARQGGRIAFAAPPTLFDFYTRVVWARGGCLNIVEELGAVTGTAKARDAWHL
;
A
#
# COMPACT_ATOMS: atom_id res chain seq x y z
N MET A 1 17.66 -9.24 -3.65
CA MET A 1 16.21 -9.49 -3.82
C MET A 1 16.00 -10.99 -3.90
N ARG A 2 14.91 -11.50 -3.31
CA ARG A 2 14.64 -12.94 -3.21
C ARG A 2 13.99 -13.45 -4.51
N LYS A 3 14.21 -14.72 -4.87
CA LYS A 3 13.46 -15.40 -5.94
C LYS A 3 11.97 -15.48 -5.55
N PRO A 4 11.01 -15.06 -6.40
CA PRO A 4 9.59 -15.21 -6.12
C PRO A 4 9.20 -16.66 -5.82
N ASP A 5 8.36 -16.85 -4.81
CA ASP A 5 7.86 -18.15 -4.38
C ASP A 5 6.40 -18.31 -4.80
N ASN A 6 6.20 -18.98 -5.94
CA ASN A 6 4.88 -19.17 -6.53
C ASN A 6 4.13 -20.37 -5.93
N SER A 7 4.69 -21.03 -4.91
CA SER A 7 4.01 -22.14 -4.22
C SER A 7 3.06 -21.67 -3.11
N LEU A 8 3.19 -20.41 -2.68
CA LEU A 8 2.35 -19.82 -1.65
C LEU A 8 0.95 -19.50 -2.21
N PRO A 9 -0.11 -19.73 -1.41
CA PRO A 9 -1.45 -19.33 -1.81
C PRO A 9 -1.54 -17.80 -1.90
N ALA A 10 -2.19 -17.32 -2.96
CA ALA A 10 -2.51 -15.90 -3.08
C ALA A 10 -3.53 -15.52 -2.00
N GLN A 11 -3.16 -14.58 -1.13
CA GLN A 11 -4.05 -13.97 -0.15
C GLN A 11 -4.26 -12.51 -0.53
N ILE A 12 -5.40 -12.22 -1.14
CA ILE A 12 -5.78 -10.88 -1.61
C ILE A 12 -7.09 -10.52 -0.93
N GLU A 13 -7.12 -9.40 -0.23
CA GLU A 13 -8.31 -8.87 0.43
C GLU A 13 -8.65 -7.51 -0.15
N PHE A 14 -9.93 -7.31 -0.44
CA PHE A 14 -10.46 -6.03 -0.89
C PHE A 14 -11.34 -5.42 0.20
N ILE A 15 -11.05 -4.18 0.57
CA ILE A 15 -11.85 -3.40 1.52
C ILE A 15 -12.42 -2.20 0.76
N CYS A 16 -13.73 -2.20 0.54
CA CYS A 16 -14.45 -1.17 -0.22
C CYS A 16 -15.60 -0.57 0.59
N GLY A 17 -16.00 0.66 0.24
CA GLY A 17 -17.06 1.42 0.93
C GLY A 17 -16.88 2.92 0.76
N SER A 18 -17.91 3.70 1.06
CA SER A 18 -17.90 5.17 0.94
C SER A 18 -16.98 5.84 1.96
N SER A 19 -16.74 7.15 1.80
CA SER A 19 -15.97 7.93 2.78
C SER A 19 -16.63 7.86 4.18
N GLY A 20 -15.82 7.85 5.24
CA GLY A 20 -16.33 7.81 6.62
C GLY A 20 -16.83 6.45 7.14
N THR A 21 -16.82 5.38 6.34
CA THR A 21 -17.32 4.05 6.78
C THR A 21 -16.33 3.22 7.61
N GLY A 22 -15.22 3.81 8.06
CA GLY A 22 -14.26 3.12 8.92
C GLY A 22 -13.27 2.18 8.23
N LYS A 23 -13.14 2.22 6.88
CA LYS A 23 -12.18 1.38 6.14
C LYS A 23 -10.74 1.51 6.64
N SER A 24 -10.25 2.75 6.74
CA SER A 24 -8.89 3.04 7.20
C SER A 24 -8.69 2.58 8.65
N TYR A 25 -9.71 2.63 9.50
CA TYR A 25 -9.65 2.12 10.86
C TYR A 25 -9.46 0.59 10.88
N LEU A 26 -10.26 -0.15 10.09
CA LEU A 26 -10.13 -1.60 9.96
C LEU A 26 -8.73 -2.01 9.48
N ILE A 27 -8.19 -1.32 8.47
CA ILE A 27 -6.84 -1.58 7.95
C ILE A 27 -5.80 -1.29 9.03
N LYS A 28 -5.87 -0.13 9.67
CA LYS A 28 -4.92 0.31 10.72
C LYS A 28 -4.91 -0.64 11.93
N GLN A 29 -6.05 -1.23 12.28
CA GLN A 29 -6.13 -2.26 13.32
C GLN A 29 -5.41 -3.55 12.90
N ARG A 30 -5.60 -4.01 11.65
CA ARG A 30 -4.99 -5.25 11.14
C ARG A 30 -3.47 -5.14 11.00
N ILE A 31 -2.96 -3.99 10.58
CA ILE A 31 -1.51 -3.79 10.43
C ILE A 31 -0.75 -3.72 11.75
N GLY A 32 -1.44 -3.54 12.89
CA GLY A 32 -0.81 -3.25 14.18
C GLY A 32 0.26 -4.26 14.59
N ALA A 33 0.04 -5.54 14.28
CA ALA A 33 0.98 -6.62 14.60
C ALA A 33 2.09 -6.83 13.54
N GLU A 34 1.95 -6.22 12.37
CA GLU A 34 2.78 -6.50 11.21
C GLU A 34 4.07 -5.67 11.20
N ARG A 35 5.20 -6.38 11.11
CA ARG A 35 6.55 -5.78 11.13
C ARG A 35 7.05 -5.37 9.75
N ASN A 36 6.58 -6.05 8.70
CA ASN A 36 7.05 -5.86 7.33
C ASN A 36 5.87 -5.45 6.44
N VAL A 37 5.70 -4.14 6.27
CA VAL A 37 4.55 -3.56 5.56
C VAL A 37 5.05 -2.59 4.49
N LEU A 38 4.61 -2.75 3.24
CA LEU A 38 4.71 -1.68 2.23
C LEU A 38 3.31 -1.14 1.98
N VAL A 39 3.18 0.18 1.93
CA VAL A 39 1.92 0.88 1.67
C VAL A 39 2.10 1.79 0.48
N TRP A 40 1.24 1.64 -0.52
CA TRP A 40 0.98 2.69 -1.50
C TRP A 40 0.04 3.68 -0.85
N ASP A 41 0.54 4.86 -0.53
CA ASP A 41 -0.13 5.85 0.31
C ASP A 41 -0.53 7.08 -0.49
N ALA A 42 -1.50 6.90 -1.40
CA ALA A 42 -1.95 7.96 -2.31
C ALA A 42 -2.49 9.21 -1.59
N LYS A 43 -2.90 9.08 -0.32
CA LYS A 43 -3.46 10.16 0.51
C LYS A 43 -2.52 10.65 1.61
N ASN A 44 -1.31 10.10 1.70
CA ASN A 44 -0.31 10.45 2.70
C ASN A 44 -0.82 10.32 4.16
N GLU A 45 -1.54 9.24 4.47
CA GLU A 45 -2.19 9.01 5.77
C GLU A 45 -1.37 8.15 6.74
N TYR A 46 -0.24 7.57 6.29
CA TYR A 46 0.52 6.59 7.07
C TYR A 46 1.78 7.17 7.70
N GLY A 47 2.21 8.38 7.33
CA GLY A 47 3.40 9.03 7.89
C GLY A 47 3.35 9.25 9.40
N ASP A 48 2.15 9.46 9.95
CA ASP A 48 1.96 9.72 11.39
C ASP A 48 1.74 8.43 12.21
N LEU A 49 1.69 7.26 11.57
CA LEU A 49 1.49 6.01 12.27
C LEU A 49 2.80 5.53 12.91
N PRO A 50 2.78 5.05 14.17
CA PRO A 50 3.99 4.59 14.85
C PRO A 50 4.79 3.56 14.05
N GLY A 51 6.09 3.83 13.88
CA GLY A 51 7.03 2.95 13.20
C GLY A 51 6.96 2.96 11.67
N PHE A 52 6.08 3.76 11.07
CA PHE A 52 6.11 4.00 9.63
C PHE A 52 7.19 5.02 9.26
N ARG A 53 7.87 4.74 8.15
CA ARG A 53 8.70 5.71 7.44
C ARG A 53 7.99 6.06 6.13
N SER A 54 7.58 7.31 5.96
CA SER A 54 6.98 7.80 4.71
C SER A 54 8.04 8.43 3.82
N THR A 55 7.94 8.22 2.51
CA THR A 55 8.78 8.90 1.52
C THR A 55 8.00 9.15 0.24
N HIS A 56 8.40 10.22 -0.45
CA HIS A 56 7.91 10.59 -1.79
C HIS A 56 8.96 10.30 -2.87
N ASP A 57 10.19 9.94 -2.48
CA ASP A 57 11.31 9.72 -3.39
C ASP A 57 11.40 8.22 -3.78
N PRO A 58 11.33 7.88 -5.08
CA PRO A 58 11.53 6.52 -5.56
C PRO A 58 12.85 5.87 -5.11
N ALA A 59 13.95 6.63 -5.09
CA ALA A 59 15.26 6.08 -4.75
C ALA A 59 15.32 5.72 -3.26
N GLU A 60 14.85 6.63 -2.40
CA GLU A 60 14.66 6.36 -0.99
C GLU A 60 13.71 5.18 -0.74
N PHE A 61 12.58 5.10 -1.45
CA PHE A 61 11.64 4.00 -1.30
C PHE A 61 12.30 2.64 -1.53
N VAL A 62 13.10 2.50 -2.59
CA VAL A 62 13.86 1.27 -2.86
C VAL A 62 14.85 0.97 -1.76
N ARG A 63 15.56 1.99 -1.26
CA ARG A 63 16.52 1.84 -0.14
C ARG A 63 15.81 1.34 1.11
N LEU A 64 14.68 1.92 1.47
CA LEU A 64 13.89 1.55 2.65
C LEU A 64 13.27 0.15 2.49
N ALA A 65 12.72 -0.18 1.32
CA ALA A 65 12.13 -1.49 1.04
C ALA A 65 13.14 -2.64 1.19
N ARG A 66 14.42 -2.40 0.86
CA ARG A 66 15.52 -3.36 1.06
C ARG A 66 15.86 -3.58 2.54
N GLN A 67 15.68 -2.57 3.39
CA GLN A 67 15.95 -2.67 4.83
C GLN A 67 14.84 -3.39 5.58
N GLY A 68 13.65 -3.49 5.01
CA GLY A 68 12.46 -4.01 5.68
C GLY A 68 11.83 -3.00 6.64
N GLY A 69 10.83 -3.43 7.40
CA GLY A 69 10.04 -2.56 8.26
C GLY A 69 8.72 -2.11 7.62
N ARG A 70 8.14 -1.04 8.18
CA ARG A 70 6.86 -0.43 7.80
C ARG A 70 7.12 0.85 7.02
N ILE A 71 6.77 0.86 5.74
CA ILE A 71 7.16 1.90 4.80
C ILE A 71 5.94 2.34 4.01
N ALA A 72 5.69 3.64 3.96
CA ALA A 72 4.66 4.26 3.14
C ALA A 72 5.30 5.01 1.97
N PHE A 73 4.76 4.80 0.77
CA PHE A 73 5.19 5.48 -0.44
C PHE A 73 4.06 6.38 -0.93
N ALA A 74 4.19 7.66 -0.67
CA ALA A 74 3.24 8.68 -1.08
C ALA A 74 3.71 9.30 -2.39
N ALA A 75 3.25 8.76 -3.52
CA ALA A 75 3.75 9.14 -4.84
C ALA A 75 2.62 9.41 -5.83
N PRO A 76 2.87 10.18 -6.91
CA PRO A 76 1.91 10.36 -7.99
C PRO A 76 1.47 9.02 -8.62
N PRO A 77 0.22 8.87 -9.08
CA PRO A 77 -0.31 7.63 -9.67
C PRO A 77 0.54 7.02 -10.80
N THR A 78 1.31 7.85 -11.53
CA THR A 78 2.23 7.42 -12.58
C THR A 78 3.34 6.49 -12.09
N LEU A 79 3.62 6.47 -10.79
CA LEU A 79 4.64 5.61 -10.16
C LEU A 79 4.06 4.31 -9.57
N PHE A 80 2.78 4.01 -9.80
CA PHE A 80 2.18 2.79 -9.27
C PHE A 80 2.83 1.52 -9.83
N ASP A 81 3.14 1.46 -11.14
CA ASP A 81 3.85 0.30 -11.73
C ASP A 81 5.22 0.12 -11.07
N PHE A 82 5.97 1.20 -10.87
CA PHE A 82 7.24 1.19 -10.14
C PHE A 82 7.06 0.60 -8.72
N TYR A 83 6.07 1.07 -7.97
CA TYR A 83 5.76 0.56 -6.64
C TYR A 83 5.49 -0.96 -6.67
N THR A 84 4.63 -1.44 -7.57
CA THR A 84 4.28 -2.87 -7.65
C THR A 84 5.49 -3.75 -7.97
N ARG A 85 6.42 -3.27 -8.82
CA ARG A 85 7.68 -3.98 -9.10
C ARG A 85 8.58 -4.07 -7.87
N VAL A 86 8.66 -2.99 -7.07
CA VAL A 86 9.44 -3.01 -5.82
C VAL A 86 8.82 -3.97 -4.80
N VAL A 87 7.50 -3.97 -4.66
CA VAL A 87 6.78 -4.93 -3.79
C VAL A 87 7.03 -6.36 -4.22
N TRP A 88 6.87 -6.65 -5.51
CA TRP A 88 7.14 -7.96 -6.09
C TRP A 88 8.57 -8.43 -5.83
N ALA A 89 9.54 -7.55 -6.02
CA ALA A 89 10.96 -7.86 -5.81
C ALA A 89 11.36 -7.94 -4.33
N ARG A 90 10.64 -7.24 -3.43
CA ARG A 90 10.80 -7.35 -1.98
C ARG A 90 10.33 -8.72 -1.50
N GLY A 91 9.08 -9.08 -1.81
CA GLY A 91 8.40 -10.26 -1.29
C GLY A 91 8.31 -10.29 0.25
N GLY A 92 7.68 -11.33 0.80
CA GLY A 92 7.70 -11.62 2.24
C GLY A 92 7.17 -10.48 3.13
N CYS A 93 6.16 -9.76 2.65
CA CYS A 93 5.59 -8.64 3.37
C CYS A 93 4.08 -8.51 3.18
N LEU A 94 3.43 -7.85 4.13
CA LEU A 94 2.10 -7.31 3.91
C LEU A 94 2.19 -6.12 2.95
N ASN A 95 1.38 -6.15 1.91
CA ASN A 95 1.26 -5.07 0.94
C ASN A 95 -0.12 -4.44 1.03
N ILE A 96 -0.19 -3.11 1.08
CA ILE A 96 -1.43 -2.35 1.17
C ILE A 96 -1.46 -1.33 0.05
N VAL A 97 -2.58 -1.29 -0.66
CA VAL A 97 -2.81 -0.31 -1.72
C VAL A 97 -3.99 0.55 -1.32
N GLU A 98 -3.72 1.75 -0.82
CA GLU A 98 -4.77 2.72 -0.52
C GLU A 98 -5.30 3.36 -1.80
N GLU A 99 -6.62 3.54 -1.85
CA GLU A 99 -7.32 4.21 -2.94
C GLU A 99 -6.94 3.65 -4.33
N LEU A 100 -7.25 2.38 -4.59
CA LEU A 100 -7.00 1.74 -5.91
C LEU A 100 -7.66 2.49 -7.08
N GLY A 101 -8.73 3.24 -6.81
CA GLY A 101 -9.36 4.14 -7.77
C GLY A 101 -8.54 5.36 -8.18
N ALA A 102 -7.42 5.65 -7.52
CA ALA A 102 -6.47 6.67 -7.96
C ALA A 102 -5.55 6.17 -9.09
N VAL A 103 -5.40 4.84 -9.21
CA VAL A 103 -4.47 4.19 -10.16
C VAL A 103 -5.19 3.30 -11.17
N THR A 104 -6.50 3.12 -11.02
CA THR A 104 -7.37 2.40 -11.96
C THR A 104 -8.62 3.22 -12.25
N GLY A 105 -9.12 3.16 -13.49
CA GLY A 105 -10.40 3.76 -13.86
C GLY A 105 -11.62 2.95 -13.40
N THR A 106 -11.44 1.68 -13.01
CA THR A 106 -12.52 0.72 -12.78
C THR A 106 -12.86 0.49 -11.30
N ALA A 107 -12.01 0.92 -10.36
CA ALA A 107 -12.23 0.68 -8.93
C ALA A 107 -13.10 1.75 -8.22
N LYS A 108 -13.79 2.62 -8.98
CA LYS A 108 -14.61 3.72 -8.46
C LYS A 108 -16.07 3.59 -8.91
N ALA A 109 -17.00 3.73 -7.97
CA ALA A 109 -18.42 3.87 -8.26
C ALA A 109 -18.70 5.24 -8.88
N ARG A 110 -19.56 5.33 -9.89
CA ARG A 110 -19.85 6.60 -10.59
C ARG A 110 -20.66 7.58 -9.73
N ASP A 111 -20.42 8.87 -9.96
CA ASP A 111 -21.18 10.06 -9.54
C ASP A 111 -21.70 10.09 -8.09
N ALA A 112 -22.87 9.53 -7.80
CA ALA A 112 -23.59 9.75 -6.53
C ALA A 112 -22.90 9.15 -5.30
N TRP A 113 -22.01 8.16 -5.47
CA TRP A 113 -21.25 7.55 -4.37
C TRP A 113 -19.89 8.23 -4.13
N HIS A 114 -19.60 9.26 -4.95
CA HIS A 114 -18.30 9.90 -5.03
C HIS A 114 -18.23 11.29 -4.38
N LEU A 115 -19.37 11.77 -3.84
CA LEU A 115 -19.49 13.06 -3.14
C LEU A 115 -18.74 13.07 -1.80
#